data_AF-W1XEI4-F1
#
_entry.id   AF-W1XEI4-F1
#
_cell.length_a   1.000
_cell.length_b   1.000
_cell.length_c   1.000
_cell.angle_alpha   90.00
_cell.angle_beta   90.00
_cell.angle_gamma   90.00
#
_symmetry.space_group_name_H-M   'P 1'
#
loop_
_entity.id
_entity.type
_entity.pdbx_description
1 polymer ?
#
loop_
_entity_poly.entity_id
_entity_poly.type
_entity_poly.pdbx_seq_one_letter_code
_entity_poly.pdbx_strand_id
1 'polypeptide(L)' 'VDGKQGIVPADEEVANILRASGKPVVLVVNKIDSVNHEPNIYEFYNLGLGDPIGISAKNLMNLGDLLD' A
#
# COMPACT_ATOMS: atom_id res chain seq x y z
N VAL A 1 0.04 4.45 0.62
CA VAL A 1 -1.01 4.48 1.67
C VAL A 1 -0.41 4.16 3.03
N ASP A 2 -1.16 4.35 4.13
CA ASP A 2 -0.67 4.16 5.50
C ASP A 2 -1.40 2.99 6.20
N GLY A 3 -0.66 1.90 6.46
CA GLY A 3 -1.19 0.68 7.06
C GLY A 3 -1.64 0.81 8.52
N LYS A 4 -1.34 1.91 9.22
CA LYS A 4 -1.90 2.17 10.56
C LYS A 4 -3.18 2.97 10.52
N GLN A 5 -3.31 3.83 9.50
CA GLN A 5 -4.47 4.68 9.31
C GLN A 5 -5.62 3.93 8.63
N GLY A 6 -5.28 2.97 7.77
CA GLY A 6 -6.23 2.29 6.89
C GLY A 6 -6.61 3.13 5.68
N ILE A 7 -7.61 2.68 4.92
CA ILE A 7 -8.10 3.41 3.75
C ILE A 7 -8.85 4.67 4.18
N VAL A 8 -8.50 5.81 3.59
CA VAL A 8 -9.24 7.07 3.72
C VAL A 8 -9.86 7.51 2.38
N PRO A 9 -10.88 8.39 2.37
CA PRO A 9 -11.56 8.80 1.13
C PRO A 9 -10.62 9.33 0.03
N ALA A 10 -9.54 10.02 0.41
CA ALA A 10 -8.55 10.52 -0.54
C ALA A 10 -7.79 9.38 -1.26
N ASP A 11 -7.58 8.24 -0.60
CA ASP A 11 -6.93 7.07 -1.23
C ASP A 11 -7.85 6.47 -2.31
N GLU A 12 -9.16 6.40 -2.05
CA GLU A 12 -10.15 5.92 -3.02
C GLU A 12 -10.26 6.85 -4.25
N GLU A 13 -10.25 8.17 -4.03
CA GLU A 13 -10.24 9.15 -5.12
C GLU A 13 -9.01 8.98 -6.01
N VAL A 14 -7.82 8.86 -5.41
CA VAL A 14 -6.57 8.62 -6.13
C VAL A 14 -6.58 7.27 -6.83
N ALA A 15 -7.07 6.21 -6.17
CA ALA A 15 -7.15 4.88 -6.76
C ALA A 15 -8.05 4.86 -8.01
N ASN A 16 -9.18 5.58 -7.99
CA ASN A 16 -10.04 5.75 -9.17
C ASN A 16 -9.31 6.40 -10.34
N ILE A 17 -8.55 7.47 -10.09
CA ILE A 17 -7.75 8.17 -11.12
C ILE A 17 -6.67 7.22 -11.68
N LEU A 18 -5.97 6.51 -10.80
CA LEU A 18 -4.91 5.59 -11.18
C LEU A 18 -5.43 4.41 -12.01
N ARG A 19 -6.57 3.81 -11.63
CA ARG A 19 -7.24 2.75 -12.41
C ARG A 19 -7.64 3.24 -13.80
N ALA A 20 -8.12 4.47 -13.93
CA ALA A 20 -8.49 5.05 -15.23
C ALA A 20 -7.27 5.44 -16.10
N SER A 21 -6.08 5.60 -15.50
CA SER A 21 -4.89 6.11 -16.19
C SER A 21 -4.28 5.12 -17.20
N GLY A 22 -4.57 3.82 -17.08
CA GLY A 22 -3.97 2.77 -17.90
C GLY A 22 -2.46 2.59 -17.72
N LYS A 23 -1.86 3.25 -16.72
CA LYS A 23 -0.43 3.12 -16.41
C LYS A 23 -0.21 1.99 -15.42
N PRO A 24 0.98 1.35 -15.43
CA PRO A 24 1.39 0.46 -14.35
C PRO A 24 1.39 1.22 -13.01
N VAL A 25 0.82 0.61 -11.98
CA VAL A 25 0.72 1.17 -10.62
C VAL A 25 1.22 0.13 -9.65
N VAL A 26 2.07 0.55 -8.71
CA VAL A 26 2.55 -0.27 -7.60
C VAL A 26 1.92 0.26 -6.32
N LEU A 27 1.17 -0.57 -5.61
CA LEU A 27 0.51 -0.21 -4.36
C LEU A 27 1.44 -0.53 -3.18
N VAL A 28 1.91 0.52 -2.51
CA VAL A 28 2.77 0.39 -1.33
C VAL A 28 2.04 0.83 -0.06
N VAL A 29 1.94 -0.10 0.89
CA VAL A 29 1.37 0.11 2.23
C VAL A 29 2.51 0.36 3.20
N ASN A 30 2.69 1.60 3.61
CA ASN A 30 3.77 1.98 4.52
C ASN A 30 3.34 1.83 6.00
N LYS A 31 4.32 1.86 6.91
CA LYS A 31 4.16 1.75 8.38
C LYS A 31 3.77 0.37 8.90
N ILE A 32 4.09 -0.68 8.15
CA ILE A 32 4.06 -2.08 8.62
C ILE A 32 5.29 -2.32 9.52
N ASP A 33 5.29 -1.65 10.68
CA ASP A 33 6.47 -1.56 11.56
C ASP A 33 6.77 -2.84 12.36
N SER A 34 5.87 -3.84 12.33
CA SER A 34 6.00 -5.11 13.04
C SER A 34 5.14 -6.18 12.38
N VAL A 35 5.44 -7.46 12.64
CA VAL A 35 4.66 -8.63 12.15
C VAL A 35 3.18 -8.51 12.49
N ASN A 36 2.85 -7.96 13.67
CA ASN A 36 1.46 -7.77 14.08
C ASN A 36 0.68 -6.76 13.21
N HIS A 37 1.37 -5.95 12.39
CA HIS A 37 0.75 -5.02 11.46
C HIS A 37 0.57 -5.59 10.05
N GLU A 38 1.18 -6.74 9.72
CA GLU A 38 1.02 -7.37 8.40
C GLU A 38 -0.45 -7.57 7.98
N PRO A 39 -1.37 -7.96 8.88
CA PRO A 39 -2.78 -8.09 8.52
C PRO A 39 -3.43 -6.79 8.02
N ASN A 40 -2.88 -5.62 8.38
CA ASN A 40 -3.41 -4.33 7.93
C ASN A 40 -3.22 -4.12 6.42
N ILE A 41 -2.34 -4.89 5.78
CA ILE A 41 -2.13 -4.85 4.33
C ILE A 41 -3.41 -5.28 3.58
N TYR A 42 -4.19 -6.21 4.16
CA TYR A 42 -5.29 -6.85 3.45
C TYR A 42 -6.43 -5.92 3.08
N GLU A 43 -6.70 -4.86 3.85
CA GLU A 43 -7.77 -3.93 3.51
C GLU A 43 -7.47 -3.17 2.21
N PHE A 44 -6.20 -2.97 1.87
CA PHE A 44 -5.77 -2.19 0.71
C PHE A 44 -6.01 -2.89 -0.63
N TYR A 45 -6.33 -4.18 -0.61
CA TYR A 45 -6.89 -4.87 -1.78
C TYR A 45 -8.18 -4.21 -2.31
N ASN A 46 -8.95 -3.56 -1.44
CA ASN A 46 -10.19 -2.89 -1.83
C ASN A 46 -9.96 -1.73 -2.81
N LEU A 47 -8.76 -1.15 -2.87
CA LEU A 47 -8.42 -0.08 -3.82
C LEU A 47 -8.35 -0.59 -5.29
N GLY A 48 -8.23 -1.90 -5.48
CA GLY A 48 -8.19 -2.53 -6.81
C GLY A 48 -6.95 -2.13 -7.63
N LEU A 49 -5.83 -1.86 -6.96
CA LEU A 49 -4.56 -1.45 -7.58
C LEU A 49 -3.53 -2.58 -7.69
N GLY A 50 -3.97 -3.84 -7.58
CA GLY A 50 -3.11 -5.02 -7.59
C GLY A 50 -2.69 -5.48 -6.19
N ASP A 51 -1.59 -6.22 -6.12
CA ASP A 51 -1.07 -6.76 -4.87
C ASP A 51 -0.35 -5.68 -4.04
N PRO A 52 -0.84 -5.36 -2.83
CA PRO A 52 -0.21 -4.38 -1.96
C PRO A 52 1.09 -4.92 -1.36
N ILE A 53 2.15 -4.11 -1.43
CA ILE A 53 3.46 -4.40 -0.83
C ILE A 53 3.57 -3.67 0.51
N GLY A 54 3.69 -4.42 1.59
CA GLY A 54 3.90 -3.88 2.93
C GLY A 54 5.35 -3.51 3.18
N ILE A 55 5.60 -2.25 3.58
CA ILE A 55 6.93 -1.76 3.96
C ILE A 55 6.92 -1.05 5.31
N SER A 56 8.09 -0.91 5.91
CA SER A 56 8.34 0.08 6.95
C SER A 56 9.52 0.95 6.55
N ALA A 57 9.23 2.15 6.05
CA ALA A 57 10.27 3.14 5.76
C ALA A 57 11.05 3.54 7.03
N LYS A 58 10.41 3.48 8.21
CA LYS A 58 11.04 3.81 9.49
C LYS A 58 12.07 2.76 9.91
N ASN A 59 11.73 1.49 9.74
CA ASN A 59 12.59 0.36 10.16
C ASN A 59 13.44 -0.20 9.02
N LEU A 60 13.40 0.44 7.84
CA LEU A 60 14.09 -0.01 6.61
C LEU A 60 13.73 -1.45 6.20
N MET A 61 12.48 -1.86 6.44
CA MET A 61 11.98 -3.20 6.12
C MET A 61 11.31 -3.24 4.74
N ASN A 62 11.55 -4.32 4.00
CA ASN A 62 11.00 -4.63 2.66
C ASN A 62 11.26 -3.54 1.61
N LEU A 63 12.30 -2.71 1.78
CA LEU A 63 12.69 -1.72 0.77
C LEU A 63 13.45 -2.35 -0.40
N GLY A 64 14.17 -3.45 -0.17
CA GLY A 64 14.84 -4.21 -1.24
C GLY A 64 13.83 -4.85 -2.18
N ASP A 65 12.88 -5.61 -1.61
CA ASP A 65 11.80 -6.26 -2.37
C ASP A 65 10.91 -5.28 -3.15
N LEU A 66 10.85 -4.01 -2.75
CA LEU A 66 10.14 -2.96 -3.47
C LEU A 66 10.94 -2.41 -4.68
N LEU A 67 12.27 -2.48 -4.62
CA LEU A 67 13.16 -1.91 -5.63
C LEU A 67 13.59 -2.91 -6.71
N ASP A 68 13.39 -4.20 -6.47
CA ASP A 68 13.59 -5.30 -7.44
C ASP A 68 12.38 -5.47 -8.37
#